data_AF-A0A8C2QMY2-F1
#
_entry.id   AF-A0A8C2QMY2-F1
#
_cell.length_a   1.000
_cell.length_b   1.000
_cell.length_c   1.000
_cell.angle_alpha   90.00
_cell.angle_beta   90.00
_cell.angle_gamma   90.00
#
_symmetry.space_group_name_H-M   'P 1'
#
loop_
_entity.id
_entity.type
_entity.pdbx_description
1 polymer ?
#
loop_
_entity_poly.entity_id
_entity_poly.type
_entity_poly.pdbx_seq_one_letter_code
_entity_poly.pdbx_strand_id
1 'polypeptide(L)'
;MSKNKEPTGNGEEEDRSVPCKQVKVDVSDSMSALNFDSPTALFESLISPIKIETFFKEFWEQKPLLIQRNDPSLATYYQSLFRLSDMNRICLQGLYCGKDVNVCRCINGKKVLNKSGKVQFLQLRKDFDQKRATIQFHQPQRFKDELWKTQEKLECYFGSLVGSNVYMTPAGSQGLPPHYDDVEVFILQLEGEKKHWHLYSPTVPLAREYSVEPKARIGTPTHDFILKPGDLLYFPRGTIHQANTPSGLAHSTHVTISTYQNNSWGDFLLDSLSRLEFDIAKEDVALRTGIPRQMVMVETPTAALRKLSDCNKDHTVITVGQDENQSDEAPQKVIYIYHSLKNLRQTHMMGKDDEAELHGLRFPLSHLDALKQIWSGSAVPVEDLKLPTDEEKRNLVLSLWTECLLHVV
;
A
#
# COMPACT_ATOMS: atom_id res chain seq x y z
N MET A 1 42.45 41.09 -76.20
CA MET A 1 41.14 41.20 -76.88
C MET A 1 40.20 40.21 -76.21
N SER A 2 39.38 40.69 -75.27
CA SER A 2 37.91 40.88 -75.39
C SER A 2 37.14 39.62 -74.97
N LYS A 3 36.60 39.59 -73.73
CA LYS A 3 35.16 39.76 -73.34
C LYS A 3 34.27 38.62 -73.89
N ASN A 4 33.38 37.94 -73.16
CA ASN A 4 32.61 38.28 -71.95
C ASN A 4 31.77 37.05 -71.48
N LYS A 5 31.21 37.15 -70.25
CA LYS A 5 30.04 36.44 -69.64
C LYS A 5 30.25 35.22 -68.69
N GLU A 6 30.45 35.50 -67.39
CA GLU A 6 29.50 35.38 -66.22
C GLU A 6 28.25 34.45 -66.25
N PRO A 7 27.62 34.08 -65.10
CA PRO A 7 28.04 34.24 -63.67
C PRO A 7 27.61 33.10 -62.67
N THR A 8 27.94 33.34 -61.38
CA THR A 8 27.37 32.84 -60.09
C THR A 8 27.64 31.39 -59.70
N GLY A 9 28.15 31.02 -58.53
CA GLY A 9 28.13 31.59 -57.16
C GLY A 9 27.74 30.41 -56.24
N ASN A 10 28.20 30.17 -55.01
CA ASN A 10 29.05 30.84 -54.03
C ASN A 10 29.70 29.72 -53.18
N GLY A 11 30.83 30.03 -52.55
CA GLY A 11 31.74 29.06 -51.93
C GLY A 11 31.27 28.48 -50.60
N GLU A 12 31.67 27.23 -50.42
CA GLU A 12 31.71 26.47 -49.17
C GLU A 12 33.08 26.72 -48.52
N GLU A 13 33.12 27.07 -47.23
CA GLU A 13 34.29 26.88 -46.38
C GLU A 13 33.95 25.77 -45.37
N GLU A 14 34.54 24.60 -45.62
CA GLU A 14 34.58 23.45 -44.70
C GLU A 14 35.64 23.71 -43.61
N ASP A 15 35.27 23.54 -42.34
CA ASP A 15 36.23 23.31 -41.27
C ASP A 15 35.91 22.01 -40.52
N ARG A 16 36.98 21.33 -40.15
CA ARG A 16 37.10 19.90 -39.83
C ARG A 16 36.49 19.53 -38.48
N SER A 17 35.77 18.40 -38.43
CA SER A 17 35.53 17.66 -37.17
C SER A 17 35.82 16.16 -37.32
N VAL A 18 36.67 15.65 -36.41
CA VAL A 18 37.11 14.25 -36.24
C VAL A 18 35.93 13.33 -35.87
N PRO A 19 35.86 12.06 -36.31
CA PRO A 19 34.70 11.22 -36.10
C PRO A 19 34.67 10.64 -34.67
N CYS A 20 33.61 10.97 -33.92
CA CYS A 20 33.31 10.36 -32.63
C CYS A 20 32.72 8.95 -32.87
N LYS A 21 33.36 7.93 -32.30
CA LYS A 21 32.92 6.52 -32.35
C LYS A 21 31.52 6.39 -31.76
N GLN A 22 30.56 5.99 -32.58
CA GLN A 22 29.28 5.47 -32.11
C GLN A 22 29.52 4.13 -31.39
N VAL A 23 29.26 4.11 -30.09
CA VAL A 23 29.08 2.86 -29.35
C VAL A 23 27.64 2.41 -29.62
N LYS A 24 27.51 1.35 -30.41
CA LYS A 24 26.28 0.57 -30.52
C LYS A 24 26.05 -0.11 -29.18
N VAL A 25 25.01 0.28 -28.46
CA VAL A 25 24.46 -0.51 -27.36
C VAL A 25 23.20 -1.17 -27.91
N ASP A 26 23.37 -2.40 -28.40
CA ASP A 26 22.27 -3.35 -28.53
C ASP A 26 21.98 -3.90 -27.12
N VAL A 27 20.96 -3.37 -26.45
CA VAL A 27 20.23 -4.10 -25.40
C VAL A 27 18.76 -3.72 -25.52
N SER A 28 17.98 -4.62 -26.10
CA SER A 28 16.55 -4.69 -25.92
C SER A 28 16.26 -5.11 -24.48
N ASP A 29 16.03 -4.15 -23.60
CA ASP A 29 15.31 -4.39 -22.34
C ASP A 29 14.36 -3.21 -22.12
N SER A 30 13.07 -3.52 -21.95
CA SER A 30 12.08 -2.51 -21.62
C SER A 30 12.44 -1.92 -20.25
N MET A 31 12.88 -0.66 -20.19
CA MET A 31 13.03 0.01 -18.90
C MET A 31 11.68 -0.03 -18.17
N SER A 32 11.61 -0.70 -17.02
CA SER A 32 10.38 -0.76 -16.25
C SER A 32 9.99 0.65 -15.80
N ALA A 33 8.73 1.03 -16.00
CA ALA A 33 8.26 2.37 -15.66
C ALA A 33 8.32 2.67 -14.15
N LEU A 34 8.40 1.63 -13.31
CA LEU A 34 8.70 1.70 -11.88
C LEU A 34 9.94 0.85 -11.58
N ASN A 35 10.72 1.23 -10.57
CA ASN A 35 11.90 0.49 -10.13
C ASN A 35 11.50 -0.55 -9.07
N PHE A 36 11.73 -1.85 -9.32
CA PHE A 36 11.38 -2.94 -8.40
C PHE A 36 12.59 -3.50 -7.63
N ASP A 37 13.77 -2.88 -7.69
CA ASP A 37 15.01 -3.37 -7.07
C ASP A 37 14.90 -3.47 -5.54
N SER A 38 14.21 -2.53 -4.91
CA SER A 38 13.97 -2.52 -3.46
C SER A 38 12.63 -1.85 -3.11
N PRO A 39 12.07 -2.06 -1.90
CA PRO A 39 10.89 -1.33 -1.42
C PRO A 39 11.04 0.20 -1.53
N THR A 40 12.23 0.71 -1.19
CA THR A 40 12.55 2.14 -1.26
C THR A 40 12.59 2.64 -2.70
N ALA A 41 13.26 1.91 -3.60
CA ALA A 41 13.35 2.29 -5.01
C ALA A 41 11.98 2.28 -5.71
N LEU A 42 11.09 1.34 -5.33
CA LEU A 42 9.72 1.33 -5.82
C LEU A 42 8.99 2.59 -5.39
N PHE A 43 8.99 2.90 -4.09
CA PHE A 43 8.29 4.06 -3.59
C PHE A 43 8.83 5.36 -4.22
N GLU A 44 10.15 5.50 -4.31
CA GLU A 44 10.80 6.64 -4.96
C GLU A 44 10.35 6.82 -6.42
N SER A 45 10.36 5.74 -7.21
CA SER A 45 9.90 5.78 -8.60
C SER A 45 8.40 6.08 -8.72
N LEU A 46 7.58 5.60 -7.77
CA LEU A 46 6.13 5.81 -7.74
C LEU A 46 5.77 7.29 -7.53
N ILE A 47 6.48 8.00 -6.65
CA ILE A 47 6.23 9.43 -6.34
C ILE A 47 7.12 10.40 -7.11
N SER A 48 7.96 9.90 -8.02
CA SER A 48 8.82 10.73 -8.87
C SER A 48 8.02 11.84 -9.58
N PRO A 49 8.52 13.09 -9.63
CA PRO A 49 9.88 13.54 -9.25
C PRO A 49 10.02 14.00 -7.78
N ILE A 50 9.03 13.75 -6.92
CA ILE A 50 9.08 14.16 -5.52
C ILE A 50 10.04 13.25 -4.76
N LYS A 51 10.98 13.85 -4.03
CA LYS A 51 11.91 13.11 -3.17
C LYS A 51 11.18 12.54 -1.96
N ILE A 52 11.59 11.36 -1.51
CA ILE A 52 11.03 10.67 -0.34
C ILE A 52 11.06 11.59 0.90
N GLU A 53 12.17 12.28 1.14
CA GLU A 53 12.31 13.14 2.33
C GLU A 53 11.32 14.30 2.28
N THR A 54 11.11 14.89 1.10
CA THR A 54 10.13 15.95 0.89
C THR A 54 8.71 15.42 1.09
N PHE A 55 8.41 14.23 0.56
CA PHE A 55 7.10 13.60 0.73
C PHE A 55 6.73 13.43 2.21
N PHE A 56 7.58 12.77 2.99
CA PHE A 56 7.29 12.52 4.41
C PHE A 56 7.33 13.78 5.27
N LYS A 57 8.17 14.76 4.91
CA LYS A 57 8.27 16.02 5.67
C LYS A 57 7.10 16.96 5.42
N GLU A 58 6.61 17.05 4.18
CA GLU A 58 5.68 18.11 3.77
C GLU A 58 4.28 17.64 3.41
N PHE A 59 4.11 16.38 3.00
CA PHE A 59 2.85 15.89 2.46
C PHE A 59 2.21 14.81 3.33
N TRP A 60 3.00 13.80 3.73
CA TRP A 60 2.52 12.68 4.53
C TRP A 60 1.77 13.15 5.78
N GLU A 61 0.53 12.67 5.95
CA GLU A 61 -0.37 13.01 7.05
C GLU A 61 -0.65 14.51 7.23
N GLN A 62 -0.35 15.35 6.23
CA GLN A 62 -0.45 16.81 6.32
C GLN A 62 -1.32 17.43 5.23
N LYS A 63 -1.03 17.13 3.95
CA LYS A 63 -1.74 17.76 2.83
C LYS A 63 -1.73 16.91 1.56
N PRO A 64 -2.71 17.12 0.65
CA PRO A 64 -2.73 16.45 -0.64
C PRO A 64 -1.49 16.74 -1.50
N LEU A 65 -1.07 15.74 -2.29
CA LEU A 65 -0.03 15.84 -3.30
C LEU A 65 -0.59 15.40 -4.66
N LEU A 66 -0.56 16.31 -5.62
CA LEU A 66 -0.93 16.04 -7.01
C LEU A 66 0.33 15.99 -7.88
N ILE A 67 0.54 14.87 -8.57
CA ILE A 67 1.62 14.67 -9.54
C ILE A 67 1.00 14.48 -10.93
N GLN A 68 0.94 15.55 -11.70
CA GLN A 68 0.50 15.51 -13.10
C GLN A 68 1.70 15.23 -14.01
N ARG A 69 1.62 14.14 -14.76
CA ARG A 69 2.71 13.67 -15.63
C ARG A 69 2.34 13.82 -17.09
N ASN A 70 3.33 13.80 -17.97
CA ASN A 70 3.10 13.75 -19.41
C ASN A 70 4.02 12.72 -20.07
N ASP A 71 4.08 11.54 -19.46
CA ASP A 71 4.91 10.42 -19.90
C ASP A 71 4.02 9.33 -20.53
N PRO A 72 4.08 9.14 -21.85
CA PRO A 72 3.30 8.11 -22.55
C PRO A 72 3.65 6.68 -22.11
N SER A 73 4.90 6.43 -21.74
CA SER A 73 5.36 5.10 -21.33
C SER A 73 4.77 4.72 -19.97
N LEU A 74 4.81 5.65 -19.02
CA LEU A 74 4.20 5.47 -17.70
C LEU A 74 2.67 5.39 -17.77
N ALA A 75 2.03 6.20 -18.63
CA ALA A 75 0.60 6.10 -18.86
C ALA A 75 0.19 4.71 -19.39
N THR A 76 0.98 4.15 -20.33
CA THR A 76 0.78 2.80 -20.85
C THR A 76 0.99 1.73 -19.76
N TYR A 77 2.00 1.92 -18.90
CA TYR A 77 2.25 1.04 -17.76
C TYR A 77 1.10 1.07 -16.75
N TYR A 78 0.62 2.25 -16.34
CA TYR A 78 -0.54 2.37 -15.44
C TYR A 78 -1.77 1.69 -16.04
N GLN A 79 -2.03 1.90 -17.33
CA GLN A 79 -3.13 1.23 -18.02
C GLN A 79 -3.01 -0.31 -18.00
N SER A 80 -1.81 -0.87 -17.89
CA SER A 80 -1.60 -2.33 -17.81
C SER A 80 -1.97 -2.92 -16.44
N LEU A 81 -1.95 -2.10 -15.38
CA LEU A 81 -2.21 -2.52 -13.99
C LEU A 81 -3.62 -3.07 -13.82
N PHE A 82 -4.62 -2.44 -14.43
CA PHE A 82 -5.99 -2.93 -14.48
C PHE A 82 -6.78 -2.26 -15.59
N ARG A 83 -7.55 -3.04 -16.36
CA ARG A 83 -8.42 -2.53 -17.42
C ARG A 83 -9.87 -2.95 -17.21
N LEU A 84 -10.82 -2.12 -17.67
CA LEU A 84 -12.24 -2.52 -17.69
C LEU A 84 -12.46 -3.82 -18.50
N SER A 85 -11.65 -4.08 -19.53
CA SER A 85 -11.70 -5.33 -20.30
C SER A 85 -11.28 -6.57 -19.50
N ASP A 86 -10.45 -6.42 -18.46
CA ASP A 86 -10.00 -7.54 -17.63
C ASP A 86 -11.18 -8.19 -16.87
N MET A 87 -12.23 -7.41 -16.60
CA MET A 87 -13.44 -7.86 -15.90
C MET A 87 -14.11 -9.06 -16.57
N ASN A 88 -14.03 -9.19 -17.90
CA ASN A 88 -14.64 -10.33 -18.59
C ASN A 88 -14.00 -11.66 -18.13
N ARG A 89 -12.66 -11.71 -18.08
CA ARG A 89 -11.92 -12.90 -17.66
C ARG A 89 -11.98 -13.12 -16.15
N ILE A 90 -11.87 -12.05 -15.35
CA ILE A 90 -11.87 -12.17 -13.89
C ILE A 90 -13.23 -12.65 -13.38
N CYS A 91 -14.35 -12.19 -13.95
CA CYS A 91 -15.69 -12.65 -13.57
C CYS A 91 -15.89 -14.17 -13.74
N LEU A 92 -15.16 -14.83 -14.65
CA LEU A 92 -15.23 -16.28 -14.84
C LEU A 92 -14.70 -17.07 -13.63
N GLN A 93 -13.88 -16.44 -12.78
CA GLN A 93 -13.30 -17.05 -11.58
C GLN A 93 -14.29 -17.13 -10.40
N GLY A 94 -15.51 -16.57 -10.55
CA GLY A 94 -16.57 -16.69 -9.56
C GLY A 94 -16.53 -15.62 -8.46
N LEU A 95 -16.77 -14.37 -8.84
CA LEU A 95 -16.83 -13.23 -7.92
C LEU A 95 -18.22 -13.06 -7.29
N TYR A 96 -18.27 -12.40 -6.13
CA TYR A 96 -19.50 -12.08 -5.41
C TYR A 96 -19.68 -10.58 -5.17
N CYS A 97 -20.92 -10.09 -5.33
CA CYS A 97 -21.30 -8.73 -4.98
C CYS A 97 -21.13 -8.50 -3.48
N GLY A 98 -20.63 -7.34 -3.07
CA GLY A 98 -20.34 -7.01 -1.67
C GLY A 98 -18.96 -7.48 -1.22
N LYS A 99 -18.61 -8.75 -1.50
CA LYS A 99 -17.29 -9.32 -1.18
C LYS A 99 -16.22 -8.79 -2.14
N ASP A 100 -16.36 -9.07 -3.44
CA ASP A 100 -15.34 -8.75 -4.45
C ASP A 100 -15.68 -7.53 -5.29
N VAL A 101 -16.97 -7.28 -5.55
CA VAL A 101 -17.41 -6.19 -6.44
C VAL A 101 -18.60 -5.46 -5.85
N ASN A 102 -18.58 -4.13 -5.91
CA ASN A 102 -19.70 -3.27 -5.63
C ASN A 102 -20.11 -2.51 -6.89
N VAL A 103 -21.41 -2.36 -7.11
CA VAL A 103 -21.96 -1.54 -8.20
C VAL A 103 -22.76 -0.41 -7.58
N CYS A 104 -22.23 0.81 -7.65
CA CYS A 104 -22.77 1.95 -6.94
C CYS A 104 -23.05 3.17 -7.83
N ARG A 105 -23.99 4.01 -7.38
CA ARG A 105 -24.30 5.31 -7.98
C ARG A 105 -24.49 6.35 -6.89
N CYS A 106 -24.06 7.57 -7.16
CA CYS A 106 -24.42 8.72 -6.33
C CYS A 106 -25.73 9.31 -6.86
N ILE A 107 -26.80 9.20 -6.08
CA ILE A 107 -28.10 9.80 -6.39
C ILE A 107 -28.48 10.69 -5.22
N ASN A 108 -28.70 11.99 -5.48
CA ASN A 108 -29.05 12.99 -4.46
C ASN A 108 -28.10 12.99 -3.24
N GLY A 109 -26.80 12.82 -3.48
CA GLY A 109 -25.78 12.80 -2.42
C GLY A 109 -25.76 11.50 -1.58
N LYS A 110 -26.45 10.45 -2.00
CA LYS A 110 -26.43 9.13 -1.34
C LYS A 110 -25.85 8.05 -2.26
N LYS A 111 -25.07 7.14 -1.68
CA LYS A 111 -24.57 5.93 -2.35
C LYS A 111 -25.72 4.91 -2.44
N VAL A 112 -26.08 4.52 -3.66
CA VAL A 112 -27.07 3.46 -3.94
C VAL A 112 -26.35 2.25 -4.48
N LEU A 113 -26.48 1.10 -3.80
CA LEU A 113 -25.91 -0.19 -4.21
C LEU A 113 -26.94 -0.99 -5.00
N ASN A 114 -26.54 -1.52 -6.15
CA ASN A 114 -27.51 -2.07 -7.10
C ASN A 114 -27.85 -3.56 -6.88
N LYS A 115 -27.00 -4.41 -6.26
CA LYS A 115 -27.18 -5.90 -6.26
C LYS A 115 -26.48 -6.67 -5.12
N SER A 116 -26.97 -7.89 -4.88
CA SER A 116 -26.35 -8.97 -4.11
C SER A 116 -26.18 -10.24 -4.97
N GLY A 117 -25.33 -11.18 -4.54
CA GLY A 117 -25.13 -12.48 -5.21
C GLY A 117 -23.93 -12.57 -6.15
N LYS A 118 -23.85 -13.65 -6.95
CA LYS A 118 -22.73 -13.90 -7.88
C LYS A 118 -22.67 -12.87 -9.00
N VAL A 119 -21.48 -12.38 -9.30
CA VAL A 119 -21.22 -11.37 -10.32
C VAL A 119 -21.19 -12.01 -11.71
N GLN A 120 -21.93 -11.43 -12.65
CA GLN A 120 -21.86 -11.79 -14.07
C GLN A 120 -21.41 -10.59 -14.90
N PHE A 121 -20.45 -10.80 -15.81
CA PHE A 121 -19.87 -9.72 -16.62
C PHE A 121 -20.91 -8.96 -17.45
N LEU A 122 -21.80 -9.67 -18.16
CA LEU A 122 -22.87 -9.05 -18.95
C LEU A 122 -23.76 -8.14 -18.10
N GLN A 123 -23.98 -8.52 -16.84
CA GLN A 123 -24.81 -7.76 -15.93
C GLN A 123 -24.10 -6.52 -15.39
N LEU A 124 -22.81 -6.63 -15.06
CA LEU A 124 -21.97 -5.47 -14.74
C LEU A 124 -21.95 -4.48 -15.90
N ARG A 125 -21.74 -4.98 -17.13
CA ARG A 125 -21.70 -4.16 -18.33
C ARG A 125 -23.03 -3.45 -18.57
N LYS A 126 -24.16 -4.15 -18.40
CA LYS A 126 -25.49 -3.55 -18.48
C LYS A 126 -25.70 -2.44 -17.44
N ASP A 127 -25.31 -2.65 -16.19
CA ASP A 127 -25.44 -1.62 -15.15
C ASP A 127 -24.48 -0.44 -15.39
N PHE A 128 -23.29 -0.69 -15.91
CA PHE A 128 -22.31 0.34 -16.27
C PHE A 128 -22.81 1.21 -17.43
N ASP A 129 -23.21 0.60 -18.55
CA ASP A 129 -23.60 1.31 -19.78
C ASP A 129 -24.98 1.95 -19.66
N GLN A 130 -25.99 1.20 -19.17
CA GLN A 130 -27.39 1.66 -19.17
C GLN A 130 -27.76 2.44 -17.91
N LYS A 131 -27.27 2.01 -16.74
CA LYS A 131 -27.59 2.66 -15.47
C LYS A 131 -26.57 3.71 -15.06
N ARG A 132 -25.48 3.88 -15.81
CA ARG A 132 -24.36 4.77 -15.51
C ARG A 132 -23.72 4.48 -14.14
N ALA A 133 -23.72 3.20 -13.75
CA ALA A 133 -23.18 2.78 -12.45
C ALA A 133 -21.65 2.69 -12.45
N THR A 134 -21.04 3.07 -11.32
CA THR A 134 -19.63 2.82 -11.06
C THR A 134 -19.45 1.40 -10.55
N ILE A 135 -18.45 0.71 -11.08
CA ILE A 135 -18.00 -0.59 -10.59
C ILE A 135 -16.80 -0.34 -9.68
N GLN A 136 -16.90 -0.78 -8.42
CA GLN A 136 -15.82 -0.82 -7.43
C GLN A 136 -15.39 -2.28 -7.30
N PHE A 137 -14.12 -2.58 -7.59
CA PHE A 137 -13.55 -3.92 -7.50
C PHE A 137 -12.56 -3.97 -6.33
N HIS A 138 -12.77 -4.91 -5.41
CA HIS A 138 -11.97 -5.05 -4.21
C HIS A 138 -10.80 -6.02 -4.39
N GLN A 139 -9.63 -5.57 -3.93
CA GLN A 139 -8.42 -6.37 -3.84
C GLN A 139 -8.01 -7.00 -5.20
N PRO A 140 -7.78 -6.18 -6.24
CA PRO A 140 -7.35 -6.62 -7.57
C PRO A 140 -5.98 -7.30 -7.58
N GLN A 141 -5.12 -7.05 -6.58
CA GLN A 141 -3.83 -7.71 -6.43
C GLN A 141 -3.95 -9.23 -6.36
N ARG A 142 -5.10 -9.77 -5.92
CA ARG A 142 -5.38 -11.21 -5.94
C ARG A 142 -5.36 -11.82 -7.34
N PHE A 143 -5.64 -11.01 -8.37
CA PHE A 143 -5.82 -11.44 -9.76
C PHE A 143 -4.80 -10.82 -10.73
N LYS A 144 -4.08 -9.76 -10.32
CA LYS A 144 -3.17 -8.98 -11.17
C LYS A 144 -1.78 -8.95 -10.56
N ASP A 145 -0.82 -9.56 -11.25
CA ASP A 145 0.54 -9.79 -10.74
C ASP A 145 1.32 -8.50 -10.51
N GLU A 146 1.20 -7.52 -11.41
CA GLU A 146 1.88 -6.23 -11.26
C GLU A 146 1.36 -5.44 -10.04
N LEU A 147 0.05 -5.50 -9.77
CA LEU A 147 -0.52 -4.90 -8.55
C LEU A 147 -0.07 -5.65 -7.29
N TRP A 148 0.07 -6.97 -7.36
CA TRP A 148 0.63 -7.75 -6.25
C TRP A 148 2.07 -7.38 -5.93
N LYS A 149 2.97 -7.39 -6.93
CA LYS A 149 4.37 -6.99 -6.76
C LYS A 149 4.50 -5.56 -6.22
N THR A 150 3.66 -4.65 -6.72
CA THR A 150 3.64 -3.26 -6.27
C THR A 150 3.20 -3.17 -4.82
N GLN A 151 2.08 -3.79 -4.45
CA GLN A 151 1.55 -3.73 -3.09
C GLN A 151 2.46 -4.43 -2.09
N GLU A 152 3.01 -5.60 -2.40
CA GLU A 152 3.95 -6.33 -1.52
C GLU A 152 5.17 -5.48 -1.15
N LYS A 153 5.81 -4.83 -2.13
CA LYS A 153 6.93 -3.92 -1.85
C LYS A 153 6.51 -2.69 -1.07
N LEU A 154 5.30 -2.17 -1.28
CA LEU A 154 4.77 -1.08 -0.47
C LEU A 154 4.47 -1.53 0.97
N GLU A 155 4.03 -2.77 1.20
CA GLU A 155 3.87 -3.33 2.56
C GLU A 155 5.20 -3.38 3.29
N CYS A 156 6.25 -3.84 2.62
CA CYS A 156 7.61 -3.82 3.14
C CYS A 156 8.08 -2.39 3.45
N TYR A 157 7.82 -1.44 2.55
CA TYR A 157 8.22 -0.05 2.72
C TYR A 157 7.51 0.66 3.88
N PHE A 158 6.19 0.48 4.00
CA PHE A 158 5.38 1.16 5.02
C PHE A 158 5.34 0.43 6.36
N GLY A 159 5.67 -0.87 6.40
CA GLY A 159 5.48 -1.70 7.59
C GLY A 159 4.01 -1.81 8.01
N SER A 160 3.10 -1.72 7.04
CA SER A 160 1.65 -1.73 7.24
C SER A 160 0.99 -2.46 6.08
N LEU A 161 -0.19 -3.05 6.31
CA LEU A 161 -0.95 -3.70 5.24
C LEU A 161 -1.28 -2.72 4.12
N VAL A 162 -1.20 -3.19 2.88
CA VAL A 162 -1.50 -2.38 1.69
C VAL A 162 -2.58 -3.08 0.87
N GLY A 163 -3.78 -2.52 0.91
CA GLY A 163 -4.90 -2.92 0.07
C GLY A 163 -5.02 -2.08 -1.19
N SER A 164 -5.90 -2.49 -2.11
CA SER A 164 -6.34 -1.59 -3.17
C SER A 164 -7.77 -1.85 -3.64
N ASN A 165 -8.37 -0.79 -4.19
CA ASN A 165 -9.68 -0.84 -4.83
C ASN A 165 -9.60 -0.20 -6.22
N VAL A 166 -10.18 -0.85 -7.24
CA VAL A 166 -10.31 -0.26 -8.58
C VAL A 166 -11.71 0.31 -8.74
N TYR A 167 -11.79 1.51 -9.29
CA TYR A 167 -13.05 2.18 -9.58
C TYR A 167 -13.14 2.51 -11.05
N MET A 168 -14.16 1.95 -11.70
CA MET A 168 -14.51 2.18 -13.10
C MET A 168 -15.81 2.98 -13.15
N THR A 169 -15.76 4.22 -13.64
CA THR A 169 -16.90 5.14 -13.69
C THR A 169 -17.22 5.53 -15.14
N PRO A 170 -18.44 5.29 -15.65
CA PRO A 170 -18.82 5.65 -17.00
C PRO A 170 -18.87 7.18 -17.19
N ALA A 171 -18.82 7.64 -18.43
CA ALA A 171 -18.87 9.07 -18.76
C ALA A 171 -20.16 9.74 -18.27
N GLY A 172 -20.04 11.00 -17.84
CA GLY A 172 -21.17 11.81 -17.36
C GLY A 172 -21.79 11.32 -16.05
N SER A 173 -21.03 10.61 -15.20
CA SER A 173 -21.57 10.07 -13.95
C SER A 173 -20.65 10.20 -12.74
N GLN A 174 -21.24 10.04 -11.55
CA GLN A 174 -20.58 10.07 -10.25
C GLN A 174 -20.95 8.79 -9.48
N GLY A 175 -19.94 8.07 -9.01
CA GLY A 175 -20.12 6.80 -8.29
C GLY A 175 -20.44 6.96 -6.81
N LEU A 176 -19.74 7.86 -6.13
CA LEU A 176 -19.75 8.02 -4.69
C LEU A 176 -20.06 9.49 -4.30
N PRO A 177 -20.81 9.73 -3.22
CA PRO A 177 -20.97 11.07 -2.65
C PRO A 177 -19.66 11.58 -2.02
N PRO A 178 -19.57 12.86 -1.63
CA PRO A 178 -18.44 13.34 -0.82
C PRO A 178 -18.27 12.50 0.46
N HIS A 179 -17.05 12.08 0.73
CA HIS A 179 -16.68 11.29 1.91
C HIS A 179 -15.21 11.47 2.25
N TYR A 180 -14.80 11.02 3.43
CA TYR A 180 -13.40 10.76 3.76
C TYR A 180 -13.22 9.31 4.19
N ASP A 181 -12.02 8.79 3.97
CA ASP A 181 -11.62 7.44 4.36
C ASP A 181 -10.74 7.47 5.63
N ASP A 182 -10.56 6.29 6.22
CA ASP A 182 -9.76 5.99 7.42
C ASP A 182 -8.32 5.53 7.13
N VAL A 183 -7.88 5.71 5.88
CA VAL A 183 -6.60 5.20 5.36
C VAL A 183 -5.85 6.26 4.57
N GLU A 184 -4.54 6.12 4.51
CA GLU A 184 -3.68 6.89 3.62
C GLU A 184 -3.83 6.34 2.21
N VAL A 185 -4.05 7.19 1.20
CA VAL A 185 -4.36 6.74 -0.16
C VAL A 185 -3.44 7.30 -1.24
N PHE A 186 -3.10 6.44 -2.19
CA PHE A 186 -2.41 6.75 -3.44
C PHE A 186 -3.32 6.33 -4.60
N ILE A 187 -3.81 7.30 -5.36
CA ILE A 187 -4.66 7.12 -6.53
C ILE A 187 -3.82 7.19 -7.79
N LEU A 188 -3.85 6.11 -8.57
CA LEU A 188 -3.21 6.02 -9.87
C LEU A 188 -4.29 6.01 -10.95
N GLN A 189 -4.26 7.00 -11.85
CA GLN A 189 -5.22 7.07 -12.96
C GLN A 189 -4.77 6.14 -14.10
N LEU A 190 -5.61 5.16 -14.46
CA LEU A 190 -5.26 4.06 -15.36
C LEU A 190 -5.83 4.21 -16.77
N GLU A 191 -7.15 4.39 -16.88
CA GLU A 191 -7.87 4.52 -18.16
C GLU A 191 -8.78 5.74 -18.15
N GLY A 192 -9.12 6.19 -19.35
CA GLY A 192 -9.98 7.35 -19.57
C GLY A 192 -9.21 8.64 -19.69
N GLU A 193 -9.82 9.64 -20.31
CA GLU A 193 -9.10 10.88 -20.58
C GLU A 193 -8.99 11.75 -19.33
N LYS A 194 -10.07 11.84 -18.53
CA LYS A 194 -10.22 12.86 -17.48
C LYS A 194 -11.17 12.40 -16.37
N LYS A 195 -10.67 12.29 -15.13
CA LYS A 195 -11.51 12.21 -13.93
C LYS A 195 -11.41 13.53 -13.17
N HIS A 196 -12.56 14.18 -12.95
CA HIS A 196 -12.62 15.46 -12.25
C HIS A 196 -12.72 15.22 -10.75
N TRP A 197 -11.73 15.68 -10.00
CA TRP A 197 -11.61 15.51 -8.56
C TRP A 197 -11.79 16.84 -7.84
N HIS A 198 -12.54 16.80 -6.75
CA HIS A 198 -12.64 17.89 -5.79
C HIS A 198 -12.19 17.37 -4.43
N LEU A 199 -11.21 18.05 -3.83
CA LEU A 199 -10.75 17.80 -2.46
C LEU A 199 -11.18 18.96 -1.57
N TYR A 200 -11.46 18.68 -0.31
CA TYR A 200 -11.92 19.64 0.69
C TYR A 200 -11.13 19.49 1.98
N SER A 201 -11.15 20.52 2.82
CA SER A 201 -10.55 20.46 4.14
C SER A 201 -11.23 19.37 4.99
N PRO A 202 -10.48 18.62 5.80
CA PRO A 202 -11.05 17.59 6.66
C PRO A 202 -11.99 18.18 7.72
N THR A 203 -13.17 17.59 7.91
CA THR A 203 -14.01 17.85 9.10
C THR A 203 -13.43 17.19 10.34
N VAL A 204 -12.78 16.03 10.15
CA VAL A 204 -12.03 15.29 11.16
C VAL A 204 -10.62 15.03 10.62
N PRO A 205 -9.61 15.83 11.02
CA PRO A 205 -8.23 15.61 10.60
C PRO A 205 -7.71 14.24 11.07
N LEU A 206 -7.04 13.50 10.18
CA LEU A 206 -6.49 12.17 10.45
C LEU A 206 -7.52 11.19 11.03
N ALA A 207 -8.73 11.21 10.48
CA ALA A 207 -9.84 10.37 10.90
C ALA A 207 -9.48 8.88 10.90
N ARG A 208 -9.92 8.16 11.94
CA ARG A 208 -9.75 6.70 12.10
C ARG A 208 -10.95 5.91 11.59
N GLU A 209 -11.98 6.58 11.10
CA GLU A 209 -13.23 5.99 10.65
C GLU A 209 -13.62 6.58 9.29
N TYR A 210 -14.37 5.82 8.49
CA TYR A 210 -14.96 6.30 7.25
C TYR A 210 -16.23 7.10 7.53
N SER A 211 -16.47 8.18 6.78
CA SER A 211 -17.74 8.93 6.85
C SER A 211 -18.15 9.58 5.53
N VAL A 212 -19.46 9.58 5.27
CA VAL A 212 -20.07 10.34 4.17
C VAL A 212 -20.43 11.74 4.67
N GLU A 213 -20.00 12.75 3.93
CA GLU A 213 -20.18 14.15 4.33
C GLU A 213 -21.24 14.87 3.47
N PRO A 214 -22.24 15.52 4.10
CA PRO A 214 -23.25 16.27 3.36
C PRO A 214 -22.63 17.52 2.74
N LYS A 215 -23.00 17.82 1.49
CA LYS A 215 -22.48 18.99 0.74
C LYS A 215 -22.62 20.33 1.46
N ALA A 216 -23.60 20.46 2.37
CA ALA A 216 -23.79 21.65 3.18
C ALA A 216 -22.67 21.90 4.21
N ARG A 217 -21.88 20.87 4.58
CA ARG A 217 -20.83 20.94 5.62
C ARG A 217 -19.40 20.98 5.08
N ILE A 218 -19.18 20.61 3.82
CA ILE A 218 -17.83 20.44 3.24
C ILE A 218 -17.21 21.75 2.72
N GLY A 219 -18.02 22.81 2.55
CA GLY A 219 -17.55 24.12 2.07
C GLY A 219 -17.08 24.09 0.61
N THR A 220 -16.12 24.96 0.28
CA THR A 220 -15.52 25.07 -1.06
C THR A 220 -14.36 24.09 -1.24
N PRO A 221 -14.15 23.53 -2.44
CA PRO A 221 -12.98 22.68 -2.69
C PRO A 221 -11.69 23.44 -2.41
N THR A 222 -10.76 22.80 -1.70
CA THR A 222 -9.37 23.29 -1.55
C THR A 222 -8.58 23.05 -2.83
N HIS A 223 -8.92 21.97 -3.55
CA HIS A 223 -8.32 21.62 -4.82
C HIS A 223 -9.40 21.15 -5.79
N ASP A 224 -9.26 21.56 -7.05
CA ASP A 224 -10.14 21.23 -8.16
C ASP A 224 -9.25 20.95 -9.38
N PHE A 225 -9.21 19.70 -9.84
CA PHE A 225 -8.32 19.29 -10.91
C PHE A 225 -8.82 18.05 -11.65
N ILE A 226 -8.18 17.77 -12.79
CA ILE A 226 -8.46 16.62 -13.62
C ILE A 226 -7.24 15.68 -13.62
N LEU A 227 -7.48 14.41 -13.34
CA LEU A 227 -6.49 13.34 -13.53
C LEU A 227 -6.61 12.72 -14.92
N LYS A 228 -5.47 12.51 -15.57
CA LYS A 228 -5.32 11.74 -16.82
C LYS A 228 -4.39 10.53 -16.60
N PRO A 229 -4.35 9.55 -17.52
CA PRO A 229 -3.57 8.33 -17.32
C PRO A 229 -2.09 8.62 -17.04
N GLY A 230 -1.53 7.96 -16.03
CA GLY A 230 -0.16 8.16 -15.54
C GLY A 230 -0.02 9.17 -14.39
N ASP A 231 -1.04 9.96 -14.12
CA ASP A 231 -1.05 10.87 -12.97
C ASP A 231 -1.20 10.10 -11.64
N LEU A 232 -0.64 10.69 -10.59
CA LEU A 232 -0.78 10.19 -9.21
C LEU A 232 -1.37 11.29 -8.32
N LEU A 233 -2.27 10.90 -7.43
CA LEU A 233 -2.82 11.73 -6.37
C LEU A 233 -2.63 11.04 -5.02
N TYR A 234 -2.03 11.72 -4.05
CA TYR A 234 -1.99 11.31 -2.66
C TYR A 234 -2.79 12.29 -1.80
N PHE A 235 -3.49 11.79 -0.79
CA PHE A 235 -4.00 12.61 0.31
C PHE A 235 -4.15 11.79 1.59
N PRO A 236 -4.05 12.44 2.77
CA PRO A 236 -4.15 11.75 4.04
C PRO A 236 -5.59 11.43 4.44
N ARG A 237 -5.75 10.45 5.34
CA ARG A 237 -7.05 10.08 5.92
C ARG A 237 -7.76 11.29 6.56
N GLY A 238 -9.09 11.30 6.47
CA GLY A 238 -9.91 12.47 6.82
C GLY A 238 -10.05 13.53 5.71
N THR A 239 -9.24 13.50 4.64
CA THR A 239 -9.42 14.40 3.49
C THR A 239 -10.73 14.08 2.77
N ILE A 240 -11.67 15.02 2.81
CA ILE A 240 -12.95 14.86 2.11
C ILE A 240 -12.71 15.00 0.61
N HIS A 241 -13.26 14.07 -0.16
CA HIS A 241 -13.11 14.05 -1.60
C HIS A 241 -14.37 13.55 -2.32
N GLN A 242 -14.52 13.97 -3.58
CA GLN A 242 -15.46 13.40 -4.52
C GLN A 242 -14.91 13.46 -5.93
N ALA A 243 -15.38 12.58 -6.80
CA ALA A 243 -14.95 12.57 -8.19
C ALA A 243 -16.07 12.17 -9.16
N ASN A 244 -16.09 12.82 -10.31
CA ASN A 244 -17.03 12.57 -11.40
C ASN A 244 -16.30 12.45 -12.74
N THR A 245 -16.84 11.63 -13.64
CA THR A 245 -16.34 11.54 -15.03
C THR A 245 -17.11 12.55 -15.88
N PRO A 246 -16.45 13.51 -16.55
CA PRO A 246 -17.12 14.47 -17.43
C PRO A 246 -17.92 13.80 -18.55
N SER A 247 -18.96 14.50 -19.03
CA SER A 247 -19.77 14.06 -20.18
C SER A 247 -19.00 14.18 -21.49
N GLY A 248 -19.30 13.31 -22.47
CA GLY A 248 -18.73 13.38 -23.82
C GLY A 248 -17.33 12.76 -23.98
N LEU A 249 -16.74 12.22 -22.91
CA LEU A 249 -15.43 11.54 -22.93
C LEU A 249 -15.58 10.02 -22.78
N ALA A 250 -14.45 9.30 -22.81
CA ALA A 250 -14.37 7.90 -22.41
C ALA A 250 -14.66 7.70 -20.91
N HIS A 251 -14.96 6.46 -20.51
CA HIS A 251 -15.03 6.07 -19.10
C HIS A 251 -13.71 6.35 -18.37
N SER A 252 -13.73 6.43 -17.04
CA SER A 252 -12.53 6.54 -16.22
C SER A 252 -12.30 5.27 -15.40
N THR A 253 -11.05 4.80 -15.35
CA THR A 253 -10.59 3.75 -14.44
C THR A 253 -9.42 4.29 -13.61
N HIS A 254 -9.48 4.14 -12.29
CA HIS A 254 -8.35 4.39 -11.40
C HIS A 254 -8.24 3.28 -10.36
N VAL A 255 -7.04 3.06 -9.84
CA VAL A 255 -6.81 2.23 -8.65
C VAL A 255 -6.45 3.14 -7.49
N THR A 256 -7.06 2.89 -6.33
CA THR A 256 -6.70 3.49 -5.06
C THR A 256 -5.94 2.45 -4.27
N ILE A 257 -4.64 2.66 -4.07
CA ILE A 257 -3.80 1.90 -3.16
C ILE A 257 -3.91 2.55 -1.79
N SER A 258 -4.15 1.78 -0.74
CA SER A 258 -4.45 2.29 0.60
C SER A 258 -3.67 1.56 1.69
N THR A 259 -3.20 2.30 2.70
CA THR A 259 -2.41 1.75 3.81
C THR A 259 -2.65 2.52 5.12
N TYR A 260 -1.97 2.14 6.21
CA TYR A 260 -1.99 2.83 7.50
C TYR A 260 -3.33 2.83 8.25
N GLN A 261 -4.23 1.88 7.93
CA GLN A 261 -5.45 1.67 8.71
C GLN A 261 -5.09 1.27 10.14
N ASN A 262 -5.64 1.97 11.14
CA ASN A 262 -5.40 1.71 12.56
C ASN A 262 -3.91 1.58 12.94
N ASN A 263 -3.04 2.36 12.29
CA ASN A 263 -1.59 2.34 12.51
C ASN A 263 -1.10 3.65 13.15
N SER A 264 -1.85 4.18 14.12
CA SER A 264 -1.52 5.44 14.80
C SER A 264 -0.73 5.20 16.10
N TRP A 265 -0.13 6.27 16.65
CA TRP A 265 0.46 6.23 17.99
C TRP A 265 -0.53 5.75 19.06
N GLY A 266 -1.82 6.06 18.92
CA GLY A 266 -2.85 5.60 19.86
C GLY A 266 -3.05 4.09 19.80
N ASP A 267 -3.04 3.51 18.59
CA ASP A 267 -3.15 2.06 18.38
C ASP A 267 -1.93 1.34 18.96
N PHE A 268 -0.73 1.85 18.65
CA PHE A 268 0.54 1.30 19.15
C PHE A 268 0.64 1.37 20.68
N LEU A 269 0.24 2.48 21.29
CA LEU A 269 0.23 2.63 22.75
C LEU A 269 -0.77 1.66 23.41
N LEU A 270 -1.94 1.47 22.82
CA LEU A 270 -2.95 0.54 23.34
C LEU A 270 -2.44 -0.91 23.30
N ASP A 271 -1.86 -1.34 22.18
CA ASP A 271 -1.24 -2.67 22.06
C ASP A 271 -0.09 -2.84 23.06
N SER A 272 0.83 -1.87 23.13
CA SER A 272 2.00 -1.92 24.03
C SER A 272 1.61 -1.96 25.51
N LEU A 273 0.67 -1.11 25.93
CA LEU A 273 0.22 -1.05 27.32
C LEU A 273 -0.51 -2.33 27.74
N SER A 274 -1.35 -2.89 26.86
CA SER A 274 -2.05 -4.14 27.17
C SER A 274 -1.07 -5.28 27.48
N ARG A 275 0.03 -5.40 26.73
CA ARG A 275 1.07 -6.42 26.97
C ARG A 275 1.85 -6.18 28.25
N LEU A 276 2.24 -4.93 28.51
CA LEU A 276 2.96 -4.55 29.72
C LEU A 276 2.11 -4.74 30.98
N GLU A 277 0.81 -4.43 30.91
CA GLU A 277 -0.12 -4.61 32.04
C GLU A 277 -0.18 -6.07 32.45
N PHE A 278 -0.38 -7.01 31.51
CA PHE A 278 -0.45 -8.44 31.86
C PHE A 278 0.87 -9.00 32.41
N ASP A 279 2.01 -8.57 31.88
CA ASP A 279 3.31 -9.05 32.36
C ASP A 279 3.70 -8.44 33.71
N ILE A 280 3.57 -7.13 33.88
CA ILE A 280 3.92 -6.44 35.15
C ILE A 280 2.91 -6.82 36.23
N ALA A 281 1.63 -6.97 35.89
CA ALA A 281 0.63 -7.42 36.86
C ALA A 281 0.86 -8.87 37.30
N LYS A 282 1.77 -9.67 36.72
CA LYS A 282 2.20 -10.96 37.32
C LYS A 282 3.24 -10.75 38.42
N GLU A 283 4.08 -9.73 38.31
CA GLU A 283 5.17 -9.45 39.24
C GLU A 283 4.74 -8.50 40.38
N ASP A 284 3.86 -7.53 40.10
CA ASP A 284 3.41 -6.51 41.04
C ASP A 284 1.95 -6.72 41.48
N VAL A 285 1.76 -6.95 42.78
CA VAL A 285 0.42 -7.14 43.37
C VAL A 285 -0.41 -5.85 43.35
N ALA A 286 0.20 -4.67 43.35
CA ALA A 286 -0.51 -3.40 43.35
C ALA A 286 -1.43 -3.27 42.12
N LEU A 287 -0.94 -3.71 40.95
CA LEU A 287 -1.71 -3.74 39.70
C LEU A 287 -2.81 -4.80 39.67
N ARG A 288 -2.75 -5.82 40.54
CA ARG A 288 -3.79 -6.86 40.67
C ARG A 288 -4.85 -6.53 41.72
N THR A 289 -4.63 -5.50 42.54
CA THR A 289 -5.61 -5.13 43.56
C THR A 289 -6.90 -4.65 42.91
N GLY A 290 -8.04 -5.05 43.46
CA GLY A 290 -9.33 -4.60 42.96
C GLY A 290 -9.48 -3.08 43.09
N ILE A 291 -9.98 -2.43 42.04
CA ILE A 291 -10.32 -1.01 42.10
C ILE A 291 -11.34 -0.75 43.23
N PRO A 292 -11.31 0.43 43.88
CA PRO A 292 -12.31 0.84 44.85
C PRO A 292 -13.75 0.64 44.35
N ARG A 293 -14.62 0.12 45.22
CA ARG A 293 -16.05 -0.05 44.93
C ARG A 293 -16.65 1.31 44.53
N GLN A 294 -17.43 1.34 43.45
CA GLN A 294 -18.07 2.54 42.86
C GLN A 294 -17.14 3.52 42.12
N MET A 295 -15.87 3.16 41.85
CA MET A 295 -14.93 4.04 41.13
C MET A 295 -15.33 4.35 39.67
N VAL A 296 -16.10 3.48 39.02
CA VAL A 296 -16.61 3.69 37.64
C VAL A 296 -17.60 4.88 37.54
N MET A 297 -18.01 5.47 38.67
CA MET A 297 -18.90 6.63 38.73
C MET A 297 -18.20 7.99 38.75
N VAL A 298 -16.85 8.03 38.73
CA VAL A 298 -16.08 9.28 38.82
C VAL A 298 -15.11 9.37 37.65
N GLU A 299 -15.29 10.36 36.77
CA GLU A 299 -14.36 10.67 35.68
C GLU A 299 -13.08 11.32 36.23
N THR A 300 -11.90 10.86 35.83
CA THR A 300 -10.68 11.66 35.91
C THR A 300 -9.61 11.21 34.89
N PRO A 301 -8.75 12.13 34.38
CA PRO A 301 -7.99 11.95 33.13
C PRO A 301 -6.46 11.77 33.28
N THR A 302 -5.89 11.08 32.27
CA THR A 302 -4.52 11.14 31.67
C THR A 302 -3.24 11.06 32.53
N ALA A 303 -2.29 10.17 32.19
CA ALA A 303 -1.11 10.50 31.36
C ALA A 303 -0.01 9.40 31.28
N ALA A 304 0.55 9.29 30.07
CA ALA A 304 1.93 8.96 29.66
C ALA A 304 2.56 7.59 29.96
N LEU A 305 3.15 6.96 28.93
CA LEU A 305 4.44 6.25 28.98
C LEU A 305 5.05 6.04 27.57
N ARG A 306 6.37 5.80 27.53
CA ARG A 306 7.32 6.04 26.42
C ARG A 306 7.56 4.83 25.49
N LYS A 307 8.05 5.17 24.29
CA LYS A 307 8.47 4.37 23.11
C LYS A 307 9.21 3.05 23.37
N LEU A 308 8.87 2.05 22.56
CA LEU A 308 9.65 0.86 22.20
C LEU A 308 9.68 0.73 20.66
N SER A 309 10.74 0.16 20.10
CA SER A 309 10.97 0.04 18.65
C SER A 309 11.22 -1.41 18.26
N ASP A 310 10.51 -1.90 17.25
CA ASP A 310 10.75 -3.21 16.63
C ASP A 310 11.58 -3.06 15.35
N CYS A 311 12.45 -4.04 15.11
CA CYS A 311 13.34 -4.11 13.96
C CYS A 311 12.75 -5.09 12.93
N ASN A 312 12.50 -4.60 11.72
CA ASN A 312 11.92 -5.38 10.62
C ASN A 312 13.00 -5.74 9.58
N LYS A 313 12.84 -6.90 8.93
CA LYS A 313 13.45 -7.21 7.62
C LYS A 313 12.33 -7.76 6.74
N ASP A 314 11.49 -6.83 6.28
CA ASP A 314 10.44 -6.87 5.25
C ASP A 314 9.33 -7.94 5.32
N HIS A 315 9.65 -9.21 5.60
CA HIS A 315 8.69 -10.32 5.66
C HIS A 315 8.77 -11.16 6.94
N THR A 316 9.48 -10.71 7.96
CA THR A 316 9.65 -11.44 9.21
C THR A 316 9.43 -10.55 10.42
N VAL A 317 8.63 -11.04 11.34
CA VAL A 317 8.37 -10.40 12.64
C VAL A 317 8.91 -11.31 13.74
N ILE A 318 9.72 -10.74 14.62
CA ILE A 318 10.23 -11.41 15.81
C ILE A 318 9.48 -10.83 17.01
N THR A 319 8.83 -11.70 17.78
CA THR A 319 8.14 -11.32 19.03
C THR A 319 8.59 -12.21 20.18
N VAL A 320 8.43 -11.72 21.40
CA VAL A 320 8.73 -12.48 22.62
C VAL A 320 7.42 -12.69 23.36
N GLY A 321 7.12 -13.95 23.68
CA GLY A 321 5.90 -14.34 24.38
C GLY A 321 6.19 -15.31 25.50
N GLN A 322 5.14 -15.64 26.26
CA GLN A 322 5.20 -16.76 27.21
C GLN A 322 5.06 -18.08 26.46
N ASP A 323 5.71 -19.12 26.96
CA ASP A 323 5.51 -20.46 26.45
C ASP A 323 4.12 -20.99 26.81
N GLU A 324 3.22 -21.01 25.83
CA GLU A 324 1.84 -21.53 25.99
C GLU A 324 1.76 -23.07 26.00
N ASN A 325 2.85 -23.78 25.68
CA ASN A 325 2.85 -25.26 25.57
C ASN A 325 3.32 -26.00 26.84
N GLN A 326 3.69 -25.29 27.91
CA GLN A 326 4.11 -25.90 29.17
C GLN A 326 3.17 -25.48 30.30
N SER A 327 2.22 -26.35 30.66
CA SER A 327 1.25 -26.10 31.74
C SER A 327 1.82 -26.28 33.14
N ASP A 328 2.95 -27.01 33.28
CA ASP A 328 3.41 -27.55 34.57
C ASP A 328 4.78 -27.02 35.03
N GLU A 329 5.47 -26.21 34.23
CA GLU A 329 6.77 -25.60 34.57
C GLU A 329 6.67 -24.06 34.68
N ALA A 330 7.64 -23.44 35.36
CA ALA A 330 7.69 -21.98 35.50
C ALA A 330 7.71 -21.32 34.10
N PRO A 331 6.88 -20.29 33.83
CA PRO A 331 6.72 -19.74 32.50
C PRO A 331 8.05 -19.23 31.95
N GLN A 332 8.61 -19.94 30.96
CA GLN A 332 9.79 -19.48 30.23
C GLN A 332 9.39 -18.54 29.10
N LYS A 333 10.13 -17.43 28.98
CA LYS A 333 10.01 -16.54 27.81
C LYS A 333 10.64 -17.22 26.60
N VAL A 334 9.91 -17.20 25.50
CA VAL A 334 10.34 -17.78 24.22
C VAL A 334 10.22 -16.74 23.11
N ILE A 335 11.10 -16.87 22.13
CA ILE A 335 11.10 -16.05 20.92
C ILE A 335 10.28 -16.76 19.87
N TYR A 336 9.30 -16.06 19.31
CA TYR A 336 8.54 -16.50 18.16
C TYR A 336 8.98 -15.70 16.92
N ILE A 337 9.19 -16.41 15.82
CA ILE A 337 9.50 -15.81 14.52
C ILE A 337 8.39 -16.20 13.56
N TYR A 338 7.65 -15.20 13.09
CA TYR A 338 6.60 -15.35 12.08
C TYR A 338 7.06 -14.76 10.76
N HIS A 339 6.67 -15.36 9.65
CA HIS A 339 6.97 -14.84 8.32
C HIS A 339 5.77 -14.96 7.37
N SER A 340 5.74 -14.11 6.34
CA SER A 340 4.65 -14.05 5.38
C SER A 340 4.89 -14.83 4.08
N LEU A 341 6.02 -15.54 3.94
CA LEU A 341 6.39 -16.27 2.70
C LEU A 341 5.36 -17.31 2.24
N LYS A 342 4.56 -17.85 3.16
CA LYS A 342 3.51 -18.83 2.89
C LYS A 342 2.10 -18.22 2.88
N ASN A 343 1.97 -16.89 3.01
CA ASN A 343 0.66 -16.23 3.02
C ASN A 343 -0.05 -16.38 1.67
N LEU A 344 -1.35 -16.63 1.73
CA LEU A 344 -2.17 -16.82 0.54
C LEU A 344 -2.56 -15.48 -0.06
N ARG A 345 -1.95 -15.17 -1.21
CA ARG A 345 -2.34 -14.02 -2.03
C ARG A 345 -3.84 -13.97 -2.33
N GLN A 346 -4.50 -15.12 -2.54
CA GLN A 346 -5.91 -15.22 -2.92
C GLN A 346 -6.89 -14.68 -1.87
N THR A 347 -6.47 -14.60 -0.60
CA THR A 347 -7.29 -14.11 0.52
C THR A 347 -6.79 -12.77 1.07
N HIS A 348 -5.78 -12.17 0.43
CA HIS A 348 -5.20 -10.90 0.88
C HIS A 348 -6.26 -9.80 1.01
N MET A 349 -6.37 -9.21 2.20
CA MET A 349 -7.33 -8.15 2.56
C MET A 349 -8.83 -8.53 2.42
N MET A 350 -9.17 -9.82 2.41
CA MET A 350 -10.56 -10.29 2.26
C MET A 350 -11.26 -10.64 3.58
N GLY A 351 -10.56 -10.53 4.72
CA GLY A 351 -11.03 -11.04 6.01
C GLY A 351 -10.92 -12.57 6.10
N LYS A 352 -11.20 -13.12 7.29
CA LYS A 352 -11.12 -14.57 7.53
C LYS A 352 -12.43 -15.25 7.09
N ASP A 353 -12.31 -16.32 6.31
CA ASP A 353 -13.34 -17.38 6.28
C ASP A 353 -12.88 -18.63 7.08
N ASP A 354 -11.63 -18.75 7.55
CA ASP A 354 -11.20 -19.86 8.42
C ASP A 354 -9.99 -19.49 9.30
N GLU A 355 -9.87 -20.19 10.44
CA GLU A 355 -8.73 -20.19 11.36
C GLU A 355 -7.47 -20.73 10.67
N ALA A 356 -6.82 -19.92 9.83
CA ALA A 356 -5.47 -20.26 9.38
C ALA A 356 -4.56 -20.35 10.61
N GLU A 357 -4.09 -21.56 10.93
CA GLU A 357 -3.13 -21.79 12.01
C GLU A 357 -1.85 -21.00 11.69
N LEU A 358 -1.54 -19.99 12.50
CA LEU A 358 -0.28 -19.26 12.40
C LEU A 358 0.85 -20.17 12.89
N HIS A 359 1.64 -20.68 11.96
CA HIS A 359 2.86 -21.44 12.28
C HIS A 359 4.05 -20.46 12.33
N GLY A 360 4.73 -20.43 13.47
CA GLY A 360 5.95 -19.64 13.67
C GLY A 360 7.07 -20.53 14.21
N LEU A 361 8.32 -20.18 13.89
CA LEU A 361 9.47 -20.81 14.51
C LEU A 361 9.59 -20.35 15.96
N ARG A 362 10.09 -21.24 16.82
CA ARG A 362 10.22 -20.98 18.25
C ARG A 362 11.65 -21.24 18.72
N PHE A 363 12.21 -20.30 19.46
CA PHE A 363 13.55 -20.41 20.05
C PHE A 363 13.55 -19.98 21.52
N PRO A 364 14.50 -20.49 22.34
CA PRO A 364 14.73 -19.97 23.68
C PRO A 364 15.16 -18.50 23.66
N LEU A 365 14.84 -17.75 24.72
CA LEU A 365 15.24 -16.33 24.82
C LEU A 365 16.76 -16.11 24.73
N SER A 366 17.57 -17.11 25.10
CA SER A 366 19.04 -17.07 24.95
C SER A 366 19.49 -16.86 23.50
N HIS A 367 18.66 -17.16 22.51
CA HIS A 367 18.98 -17.03 21.09
C HIS A 367 18.81 -15.60 20.55
N LEU A 368 18.32 -14.65 21.35
CA LEU A 368 17.99 -13.29 20.92
C LEU A 368 19.19 -12.55 20.32
N ASP A 369 20.37 -12.68 20.92
CA ASP A 369 21.56 -11.94 20.45
C ASP A 369 22.11 -12.52 19.13
N ALA A 370 22.00 -13.84 18.93
CA ALA A 370 22.33 -14.49 17.67
C ALA A 370 21.34 -14.09 16.56
N LEU A 371 20.04 -14.02 16.87
CA LEU A 371 19.03 -13.50 15.96
C LEU A 371 19.32 -12.03 15.60
N LYS A 372 19.66 -11.17 16.56
CA LYS A 372 20.07 -9.78 16.27
C LYS A 372 21.30 -9.71 15.36
N GLN A 373 22.27 -10.63 15.49
CA GLN A 373 23.41 -10.70 14.57
C GLN A 373 22.96 -11.00 13.14
N ILE A 374 22.12 -12.01 12.94
CA ILE A 374 21.55 -12.37 11.62
C ILE A 374 20.74 -11.20 11.03
N TRP A 375 19.96 -10.53 11.86
CA TRP A 375 19.13 -9.38 11.44
C TRP A 375 19.90 -8.06 11.28
N SER A 376 21.18 -7.98 11.65
CA SER A 376 21.97 -6.75 11.51
C SER A 376 22.44 -6.43 10.08
N GLY A 377 22.33 -7.37 9.13
CA GLY A 377 22.46 -7.10 7.69
C GLY A 377 23.80 -7.48 7.04
N SER A 378 24.82 -7.83 7.81
CA SER A 378 26.05 -8.44 7.27
C SER A 378 25.90 -9.96 7.16
N ALA A 379 26.57 -10.58 6.18
CA ALA A 379 26.79 -12.02 6.22
C ALA A 379 27.55 -12.38 7.50
N VAL A 380 27.07 -13.39 8.23
CA VAL A 380 27.65 -13.82 9.51
C VAL A 380 28.06 -15.30 9.37
N PRO A 381 29.33 -15.65 9.55
CA PRO A 381 29.75 -17.05 9.65
C PRO A 381 29.00 -17.76 10.77
N VAL A 382 28.55 -18.99 10.53
CA VAL A 382 27.75 -19.76 11.51
C VAL A 382 28.51 -19.92 12.84
N GLU A 383 29.83 -20.04 12.78
CA GLU A 383 30.71 -20.16 13.95
C GLU A 383 30.73 -18.92 14.86
N ASP A 384 30.45 -17.74 14.30
CA ASP A 384 30.49 -16.44 15.00
C ASP A 384 29.15 -16.07 15.67
N LEU A 385 28.13 -16.92 15.53
CA LEU A 385 26.86 -16.74 16.20
C LEU A 385 27.04 -16.81 17.72
N LYS A 386 26.46 -15.84 18.44
CA LYS A 386 26.47 -15.72 19.90
C LYS A 386 25.58 -16.77 20.57
N LEU A 387 25.97 -18.03 20.42
CA LEU A 387 25.38 -19.19 21.07
C LEU A 387 26.48 -20.05 21.69
N PRO A 388 26.21 -20.70 22.84
CA PRO A 388 27.24 -21.36 23.61
C PRO A 388 27.77 -22.64 22.95
N THR A 389 26.97 -23.33 22.14
CA THR A 389 27.37 -24.59 21.48
C THR A 389 27.26 -24.52 19.95
N ASP A 390 28.12 -25.26 19.25
CA ASP A 390 28.04 -25.37 17.78
C ASP A 390 26.78 -26.11 17.32
N GLU A 391 26.21 -26.96 18.17
CA GLU A 391 24.93 -27.63 17.91
C GLU A 391 23.78 -26.61 17.87
N GLU A 392 23.69 -25.70 18.86
CA GLU A 392 22.68 -24.64 18.87
C GLU A 392 22.83 -23.69 17.67
N LYS A 393 24.08 -23.33 17.31
CA LYS A 393 24.35 -22.51 16.11
C LYS A 393 23.80 -23.17 14.85
N ARG A 394 24.08 -24.47 14.66
CA ARG A 394 23.58 -25.23 13.50
C ARG A 394 22.07 -25.36 13.53
N ASN A 395 21.47 -25.68 14.69
CA ASN A 395 20.02 -25.84 14.82
C ASN A 395 19.28 -24.53 14.50
N LEU A 396 19.75 -23.39 15.03
CA LEU A 396 19.19 -22.08 14.70
C LEU A 396 19.21 -21.82 13.19
N VAL A 397 20.37 -22.00 12.55
CA VAL A 397 20.53 -21.77 11.11
C VAL A 397 19.69 -22.74 10.29
N LEU A 398 19.65 -24.02 10.64
CA LEU A 398 18.85 -25.02 9.96
C LEU A 398 17.35 -24.70 10.02
N SER A 399 16.83 -24.34 11.21
CA SER A 399 15.43 -23.99 11.38
C SER A 399 15.02 -22.75 10.57
N LEU A 400 15.86 -21.71 10.55
CA LEU A 400 15.62 -20.53 9.72
C LEU A 400 15.74 -20.85 8.21
N TRP A 401 16.69 -21.71 7.83
CA TRP A 401 16.89 -22.13 6.45
C TRP A 401 15.74 -23.00 5.91
N THR A 402 15.16 -23.90 6.73
CA THR A 402 14.00 -24.72 6.33
C THR A 402 12.76 -23.89 6.02
N GLU A 403 12.65 -22.69 6.60
CA GLU A 403 11.60 -21.72 6.30
C GLU A 403 11.99 -20.71 5.23
N CYS A 404 13.09 -20.95 4.51
CA CYS A 404 13.62 -20.08 3.45
C CYS A 404 13.96 -18.66 3.91
N LEU A 405 14.28 -18.47 5.20
CA LEU A 405 14.60 -17.16 5.77
C LEU A 405 16.10 -16.79 5.66
N LEU A 406 16.94 -17.73 5.22
CA LEU A 406 18.38 -17.54 5.06
C LEU A 406 18.84 -17.91 3.65
N HIS A 407 19.82 -17.16 3.16
CA HIS A 407 20.58 -17.49 1.96
C HIS A 407 22.03 -17.76 2.33
N VAL A 408 22.58 -18.89 1.87
CA VAL A 408 24.00 -19.23 2.07
C VAL A 408 24.81 -18.54 0.97
N VAL A 409 25.81 -17.75 1.35
CA VAL A 409 26.64 -16.95 0.43
C VAL A 409 28.04 -17.53 0.35
#